data_AF-Q5HKS4-F1
#
_entry.id   AF-Q5HKS4-F1
#
_cell.length_a   1.000
_cell.length_b   1.000
_cell.length_c   1.000
_cell.angle_alpha   90.00
_cell.angle_beta   90.00
_cell.angle_gamma   90.00
#
_symmetry.space_group_name_H-M   'P 1'
#
loop_
_entity.id
_entity.type
_entity.pdbx_description
1 polymer ?
#
loop_
_entity_poly.entity_id
_entity_poly.type
_entity_poly.pdbx_seq_one_letter_code
_entity_poly.pdbx_strand_id
1 'polypeptide(L)' 'MYKEYNMTQHTLPMETSVLIPTNEISRHVNDIVETIPETEFDEFRYYRCLI' A
#
# COMPACT_ATOMS: atom_id res chain seq x y z
N MET A 1 -23.74 18.83 -4.50
CA MET A 1 -22.43 19.31 -4.99
C MET A 1 -21.47 18.14 -4.96
N TYR A 2 -21.27 17.48 -6.09
CA TYR A 2 -20.29 16.39 -6.22
C TYR A 2 -18.90 17.02 -6.20
N LYS A 3 -18.05 16.58 -5.26
CA LYS A 3 -16.64 17.00 -5.22
C LYS A 3 -15.90 16.23 -6.32
N GLU A 4 -15.23 16.95 -7.21
CA GLU A 4 -14.26 16.39 -8.13
C GLU A 4 -13.03 15.96 -7.31
N TYR A 5 -13.08 14.73 -6.81
CA TYR A 5 -11.88 14.07 -6.32
C TYR A 5 -11.05 13.72 -7.56
N ASN A 6 -9.84 14.28 -7.66
CA ASN A 6 -8.85 13.90 -8.67
C ASN A 6 -8.57 12.40 -8.52
N MET A 7 -9.28 11.58 -9.29
CA MET A 7 -9.04 10.14 -9.38
C MET A 7 -7.85 9.95 -10.31
N THR A 8 -6.65 10.05 -9.75
CA THR A 8 -5.44 9.54 -10.42
C THR A 8 -5.63 8.03 -10.60
N GLN A 9 -5.93 7.60 -11.82
CA GLN A 9 -6.10 6.19 -12.14
C GLN A 9 -4.71 5.54 -12.15
N HIS A 10 -4.38 4.81 -11.09
CA HIS A 10 -3.24 3.91 -11.10
C HIS A 10 -3.63 2.63 -11.84
N THR A 11 -3.17 2.50 -13.08
CA THR A 11 -3.27 1.23 -13.82
C THR A 11 -2.29 0.24 -13.21
N LEU A 12 -2.81 -0.69 -12.40
CA LEU A 12 -2.01 -1.81 -11.89
C LEU A 12 -1.73 -2.79 -13.06
N PRO A 13 -0.51 -3.33 -13.18
CA PRO A 13 -0.20 -4.35 -14.19
C PRO A 13 -1.15 -5.55 -14.04
N MET A 14 -1.63 -6.09 -15.17
CA MET A 14 -2.75 -7.04 -15.21
C MET A 14 -2.49 -8.39 -14.51
N GLU A 15 -1.25 -8.71 -14.13
CA GLU A 15 -0.94 -9.90 -13.33
C GLU A 15 0.11 -9.57 -12.26
N THR A 16 -0.33 -9.30 -11.03
CA THR A 16 0.53 -9.27 -9.83
C THR A 16 0.02 -10.29 -8.81
N SER A 17 -0.29 -11.51 -9.24
CA SER A 17 -0.66 -12.57 -8.32
C SER A 17 0.60 -13.25 -7.79
N VAL A 18 0.84 -13.12 -6.49
CA VAL A 18 1.86 -13.90 -5.78
C VAL A 18 1.16 -15.03 -5.04
N LEU A 19 1.59 -16.26 -5.32
CA LEU A 19 1.04 -17.47 -4.72
C LEU A 19 1.65 -17.64 -3.33
N ILE A 20 0.94 -17.15 -2.30
CA ILE A 20 1.40 -17.21 -0.92
C ILE A 20 0.91 -18.52 -0.28
N PRO A 21 1.80 -19.40 0.21
CA PRO A 21 1.39 -20.58 0.94
C PRO A 21 0.66 -20.19 2.24
N THR A 22 -0.45 -20.86 2.54
CA THR A 22 -1.44 -20.49 3.57
C THR A 22 -0.86 -20.25 4.98
N ASN A 23 0.30 -20.83 5.30
CA ASN A 23 0.96 -20.70 6.60
C ASN A 23 1.91 -19.50 6.73
N GLU A 24 2.29 -18.86 5.62
CA GLU A 24 3.40 -17.89 5.58
C GLU A 24 2.95 -16.49 5.17
N ILE A 25 1.64 -16.21 5.20
CA ILE A 25 1.07 -14.93 4.77
C ILE A 25 1.66 -13.76 5.58
N SER A 26 1.78 -13.91 6.90
CA SER A 26 2.36 -12.86 7.75
C SER A 26 3.82 -12.56 7.40
N ARG A 27 4.62 -13.58 7.09
CA ARG A 27 6.01 -13.40 6.69
C ARG A 27 6.10 -12.73 5.33
N HIS A 28 5.32 -13.20 4.37
CA HIS A 28 5.32 -12.65 3.02
C HIS A 28 4.83 -11.19 2.98
N VAL A 29 3.79 -10.87 3.75
CA VAL A 29 3.33 -9.48 3.91
C VAL A 29 4.41 -8.63 4.57
N ASN A 30 5.11 -9.14 5.58
CA ASN A 30 6.23 -8.44 6.19
C ASN A 30 7.36 -8.17 5.19
N ASP A 31 7.76 -9.18 4.41
CA ASP A 31 8.81 -9.06 3.40
C ASP A 31 8.43 -8.03 2.34
N ILE A 32 7.16 -8.00 1.88
CA ILE A 32 6.66 -6.98 0.95
C ILE A 32 6.75 -5.59 1.60
N VAL A 33 6.29 -5.43 2.84
CA VAL A 33 6.31 -4.14 3.54
C VAL A 33 7.75 -3.64 3.75
N GLU A 34 8.70 -4.53 4.05
CA GLU A 34 10.12 -4.20 4.19
C GLU A 34 10.77 -3.76 2.87
N THR A 35 10.26 -4.19 1.72
CA THR A 35 10.74 -3.72 0.42
C THR A 35 10.26 -2.31 0.04
N ILE A 36 9.27 -1.77 0.75
CA ILE A 36 8.75 -0.41 0.49
C ILE A 36 9.66 0.60 1.22
N PRO A 37 10.24 1.59 0.50
CA PRO A 37 11.11 2.59 1.12
C PRO A 37 10.33 3.46 2.12
N GLU A 38 10.97 3.78 3.26
CA GLU A 38 10.33 4.51 4.36
C GLU A 38 9.73 5.86 3.94
N THR A 39 10.30 6.50 2.93
CA THR A 39 9.86 7.79 2.37
C THR A 39 8.44 7.74 1.80
N GLU A 40 7.98 6.58 1.32
CA GLU A 40 6.60 6.41 0.84
C GLU A 40 5.59 6.46 2.00
N PHE A 41 6.03 6.19 3.24
CA PHE A 41 5.17 6.27 4.41
C PHE A 41 5.07 7.69 4.99
N ASP A 42 5.94 8.62 4.59
CA ASP A 42 5.98 10.00 5.13
C ASP A 42 4.66 10.76 4.88
N GLU A 43 4.00 10.51 3.75
CA GLU A 43 2.68 11.07 3.45
C GLU A 43 1.59 10.62 4.46
N PHE A 44 1.72 9.41 5.00
CA PHE A 44 0.80 8.85 5.98
C PHE A 44 1.14 9.24 7.43
N ARG A 45 2.37 9.71 7.69
CA ARG A 45 2.80 10.16 9.03
C ARG A 45 2.08 11.43 9.48
N TYR A 46 1.61 12.27 8.55
CA TYR A 46 0.90 13.51 8.85
C TYR A 46 -0.42 13.33 9.63
N TYR A 47 -1.04 12.15 9.57
CA TYR A 47 -2.32 11.88 10.24
C TYR A 47 -2.19 11.41 11.70
N ARG A 48 -0.98 11.14 12.21
CA ARG A 48 -0.78 10.67 13.61
C ARG A 48 -0.61 11.78 14.64
N CYS A 49 -0.65 13.06 14.25
CA CYS A 49 -0.45 14.20 15.17
C CYS A 49 -1.76 14.91 15.56
N LEU A 50 -2.92 14.28 15.33
CA LEU A 50 -4.25 14.88 15.53
C LEU A 50 -5.16 14.08 16.48
N ILE A 51 -4.57 13.32 17.42
CA ILE A 51 -5.29 12.61 18.49
C ILE A 51 -4.57 12.81 19.82
#